data_AF-A0A3P7IRF3-F1
#
_entry.id   AF-A0A3P7IRF3-F1
#
_cell.length_a   1.000
_cell.length_b   1.000
_cell.length_c   1.000
_cell.angle_alpha   90.00
_cell.angle_beta   90.00
_cell.angle_gamma   90.00
#
_symmetry.space_group_name_H-M   'P 1'
#
loop_
_entity.id
_entity.type
_entity.pdbx_description
1 polymer ?
#
loop_
_entity_poly.entity_id
_entity_poly.type
_entity_poly.pdbx_seq_one_letter_code
_entity_poly.pdbx_strand_id
1 'polypeptide(L)'
;MSVDEEELEAVEEHNGSLEGNGDGRGMLESVDYAKLNSVNSDERQQELANIAEAALKFQPKGFTLETTQVKTAVPFLIRGTLREYQMVGLDWLVTLYEKNLNGILADEMGLGKTIQTISLLAHLACCESIWGPHLIVVPTSVILNWEMELKKWCPAFKILTYFGAQKDRAEKRKVSFT
;
A
#
# COMPACT_ATOMS: atom_id res chain seq x y z
N MET A 1 19.36 -45.81 44.09
CA MET A 1 18.73 -44.48 44.20
C MET A 1 19.83 -43.48 43.95
N SER A 2 20.17 -43.27 42.68
CA SER A 2 19.60 -42.21 41.82
C SER A 2 20.14 -40.86 42.28
N VAL A 3 21.23 -40.43 41.63
CA VAL A 3 21.74 -39.07 41.67
C VAL A 3 21.11 -38.40 40.46
N ASP A 4 20.24 -37.42 40.68
CA ASP A 4 19.71 -36.56 39.61
C ASP A 4 20.26 -35.16 39.84
N GLU A 5 21.05 -34.73 38.86
CA GLU A 5 21.57 -33.39 38.65
C GLU A 5 20.53 -32.49 37.96
N GLU A 6 20.78 -31.20 38.12
CA GLU A 6 20.37 -30.05 37.28
C GLU A 6 19.07 -29.30 37.61
N GLU A 7 19.34 -28.19 38.33
CA GLU A 7 18.67 -26.90 38.37
C GLU A 7 18.08 -26.44 37.02
N LEU A 8 16.90 -25.81 37.08
CA LEU A 8 16.65 -24.58 36.34
C LEU A 8 15.76 -23.66 37.21
N GLU A 9 16.39 -22.68 37.84
CA GLU A 9 15.74 -21.58 38.55
C GLU A 9 14.98 -20.68 37.58
N ALA A 10 13.79 -20.25 38.03
CA ALA A 10 12.94 -19.29 37.36
C ALA A 10 13.53 -17.89 37.49
N VAL A 11 13.79 -17.24 36.36
CA VAL A 11 14.04 -15.80 36.28
C VAL A 11 12.83 -15.15 35.62
N GLU A 12 11.95 -14.58 36.44
CA GLU A 12 10.97 -13.59 36.02
C GLU A 12 11.69 -12.26 35.77
N GLU A 13 11.75 -11.80 34.52
CA GLU A 13 12.01 -10.40 34.22
C GLU A 13 10.92 -9.84 33.30
N HIS A 14 9.95 -9.20 33.96
CA HIS A 14 9.44 -7.86 33.69
C HIS A 14 9.62 -7.35 32.25
N ASN A 15 8.56 -7.46 31.42
CA ASN A 15 8.46 -6.63 30.21
C ASN A 15 7.38 -5.56 30.43
N GLY A 16 7.87 -4.35 30.72
CA GLY A 16 7.07 -3.16 30.95
C GLY A 16 6.20 -2.82 29.74
N SER A 17 4.96 -2.47 30.03
CA SER A 17 4.03 -1.84 29.09
C SER A 17 4.62 -0.52 28.62
N LEU A 18 5.16 -0.49 27.40
CA LEU A 18 5.45 0.74 26.69
C LEU A 18 4.20 1.13 25.90
N GLU A 19 3.35 1.92 26.55
CA GLU A 19 2.49 2.88 25.88
C GLU A 19 3.39 3.90 25.14
N GLY A 20 3.77 3.54 23.91
CA GLY A 20 4.45 4.42 22.98
C GLY A 20 3.46 4.95 21.97
N ASN A 21 2.83 6.07 22.30
CA ASN A 21 2.06 6.90 21.36
C ASN A 21 3.05 7.50 20.34
N GLY A 22 3.45 6.70 19.35
CA GLY A 22 4.46 7.04 18.37
C GLY A 22 3.81 7.25 17.01
N ASP A 23 3.31 8.45 16.76
CA ASP A 23 3.03 8.91 15.40
C ASP A 23 4.36 8.94 14.63
N GLY A 24 4.68 7.82 13.99
CA GLY A 24 5.89 7.61 13.18
C GLY A 24 5.92 8.45 11.89
N ARG A 25 4.97 9.39 11.73
CA ARG A 25 4.94 10.41 10.68
C ARG A 25 6.17 11.32 10.64
N GLY A 26 7.05 11.28 11.64
CA GLY A 26 8.11 12.28 11.83
C GLY A 26 9.52 12.04 11.26
N MET A 27 9.85 10.91 10.62
CA MET A 27 11.28 10.56 10.39
C MET A 27 11.79 10.53 8.94
N LEU A 28 11.08 11.13 7.97
CA LEU A 28 11.71 11.52 6.69
C LEU A 28 11.11 12.84 6.24
N GLU A 29 11.98 13.80 5.88
CA GLU A 29 11.54 15.00 5.15
C GLU A 29 10.72 14.53 3.94
N SER A 30 9.46 14.97 3.90
CA SER A 30 8.59 14.73 2.76
C SER A 30 9.31 15.17 1.49
N VAL A 31 9.35 14.29 0.49
CA VAL A 31 9.90 14.63 -0.82
C VAL A 31 9.21 15.87 -1.36
N ASP A 32 9.98 16.94 -1.56
CA ASP A 32 9.46 18.18 -2.13
C ASP A 32 9.36 18.05 -3.66
N TYR A 33 8.24 17.51 -4.10
CA TYR A 33 7.89 17.39 -5.52
C TYR A 33 7.86 18.73 -6.27
N ALA A 34 7.70 19.87 -5.58
CA ALA A 34 7.66 21.17 -6.25
C ALA A 34 9.02 21.51 -6.89
N LYS A 35 10.12 21.03 -6.29
CA LYS A 35 11.47 21.23 -6.83
C LYS A 35 11.73 20.46 -8.13
N LEU A 36 10.96 19.41 -8.42
CA LEU A 36 11.05 18.73 -9.72
C LEU A 36 10.62 19.64 -10.88
N ASN A 37 9.81 20.66 -10.60
CA ASN A 37 9.43 21.68 -11.58
C ASN A 37 10.45 22.84 -11.66
N SER A 38 11.59 22.77 -10.96
CA SER A 38 12.64 23.78 -11.07
C SER A 38 13.11 23.90 -12.52
N VAL A 39 13.30 25.15 -12.97
CA VAL A 39 13.86 25.46 -14.30
C VAL A 39 15.35 25.08 -14.34
N ASN A 40 16.02 25.09 -13.19
CA ASN A 40 17.42 24.67 -13.06
C ASN A 40 17.55 23.15 -13.22
N SER A 41 18.32 22.73 -14.22
CA SER A 41 18.51 21.31 -14.53
C SER A 41 19.31 20.56 -13.45
N ASP A 42 20.29 21.23 -12.83
CA ASP A 42 21.18 20.59 -11.85
C ASP A 42 20.47 20.35 -10.53
N GLU A 43 19.66 21.31 -10.07
CA GLU A 43 18.79 21.16 -8.90
C GLU A 43 17.79 20.02 -9.11
N ARG A 44 17.13 19.96 -10.26
CA ARG A 44 16.19 18.88 -10.58
C ARG A 44 16.88 17.52 -10.56
N GLN A 45 18.08 17.43 -11.12
CA GLN A 45 18.83 16.18 -11.17
C GLN A 45 19.27 15.72 -9.78
N GLN A 46 19.68 16.65 -8.91
CA GLN A 46 20.03 16.35 -7.52
C GLN A 46 18.81 15.87 -6.73
N GLU A 47 17.66 16.54 -6.86
CA GLU A 47 16.43 16.11 -6.17
C GLU A 47 15.94 14.75 -6.67
N LEU A 48 16.03 14.48 -7.98
CA LEU A 48 15.75 13.14 -8.53
C LEU A 48 16.67 12.07 -7.92
N ALA A 49 17.96 12.36 -7.77
CA ALA A 49 18.91 11.44 -7.16
C ALA A 49 18.57 11.19 -5.68
N ASN A 50 18.22 12.23 -4.94
CA ASN A 50 17.80 12.13 -3.53
C ASN A 50 16.55 11.25 -3.38
N ILE A 51 15.53 11.46 -4.23
CA ILE A 51 14.29 10.65 -4.23
C ILE A 51 14.61 9.20 -4.57
N ALA A 52 15.45 8.96 -5.57
CA ALA A 52 15.84 7.61 -5.96
C ALA A 52 16.57 6.89 -4.82
N GLU A 53 17.50 7.57 -4.14
CA GLU A 53 18.21 7.00 -2.99
C GLU A 53 17.27 6.69 -1.83
N ALA A 54 16.31 7.58 -1.54
CA ALA A 54 15.29 7.34 -0.53
C ALA A 54 14.43 6.11 -0.90
N ALA A 55 13.96 6.02 -2.14
CA ALA A 55 13.13 4.90 -2.60
C ALA A 55 13.88 3.55 -2.56
N LEU A 56 15.18 3.53 -2.87
CA LEU A 56 16.01 2.31 -2.82
C LEU A 56 16.07 1.70 -1.42
N LYS A 57 16.05 2.53 -0.37
CA LYS A 57 16.07 2.07 1.03
C LYS A 57 14.81 1.29 1.41
N PHE A 58 13.69 1.55 0.72
CA PHE A 58 12.39 0.94 0.99
C PHE A 58 12.03 -0.18 0.02
N GLN A 59 12.93 -0.60 -0.88
CA GLN A 59 12.64 -1.75 -1.73
C GLN A 59 12.50 -3.03 -0.89
N PRO A 60 11.49 -3.87 -1.18
CA PRO A 60 11.34 -5.15 -0.51
C PRO A 60 12.53 -6.04 -0.89
N LYS A 61 13.22 -6.59 0.13
CA LYS A 61 14.41 -7.44 -0.07
C LYS A 61 14.08 -8.93 -0.26
N GLY A 62 12.79 -9.27 -0.30
CA GLY A 62 12.29 -10.63 -0.43
C GLY A 62 10.82 -10.68 -0.84
N PHE A 63 10.30 -11.90 -0.98
CA PHE A 63 8.93 -12.18 -1.45
C PHE A 63 8.12 -13.09 -0.50
N THR A 64 8.71 -13.47 0.64
CA THR A 64 8.08 -14.32 1.67
C THR A 64 8.05 -13.61 3.02
N LEU A 65 7.15 -14.04 3.90
CA LEU A 65 7.09 -13.52 5.28
C LEU A 65 8.32 -13.91 6.11
N GLU A 66 9.03 -14.96 5.71
CA GLU A 66 10.30 -15.38 6.33
C GLU A 66 11.44 -14.40 6.04
N THR A 67 11.39 -13.73 4.89
CA THR A 67 12.45 -12.83 4.41
C THR A 67 12.13 -11.35 4.62
N THR A 68 10.87 -11.02 4.87
CA THR A 68 10.39 -9.64 5.01
C THR A 68 9.34 -9.54 6.12
N GLN A 69 9.61 -8.72 7.14
CA GLN A 69 8.63 -8.41 8.17
C GLN A 69 7.52 -7.52 7.59
N VAL A 70 6.33 -8.08 7.45
CA VAL A 70 5.13 -7.35 7.05
C VAL A 70 4.47 -6.77 8.30
N LYS A 71 4.29 -5.45 8.33
CA LYS A 71 3.61 -4.74 9.43
C LYS A 71 2.14 -4.49 9.12
N THR A 72 1.83 -4.36 7.83
CA THR A 72 0.50 -4.01 7.35
C THR A 72 -0.44 -5.21 7.47
N ALA A 73 -1.51 -5.05 8.26
CA ALA A 73 -2.58 -6.03 8.31
C ALA A 73 -3.46 -5.97 7.04
N VAL A 74 -4.11 -7.09 6.71
CA VAL A 74 -5.11 -7.11 5.63
C VAL A 74 -6.27 -6.17 6.01
N PRO A 75 -6.65 -5.21 5.15
CA PRO A 75 -7.77 -4.31 5.44
C PRO A 75 -9.08 -5.09 5.57
N PHE A 76 -9.88 -4.80 6.60
CA PHE A 76 -11.11 -5.55 6.89
C PHE A 76 -12.18 -5.46 5.78
N LEU A 77 -12.10 -4.44 4.91
CA LEU A 77 -12.98 -4.30 3.75
C LEU A 77 -12.66 -5.32 2.64
N ILE A 78 -11.49 -5.95 2.65
CA ILE A 78 -11.11 -6.97 1.68
C ILE A 78 -11.78 -8.30 2.03
N ARG A 79 -12.54 -8.84 1.08
CA ARG A 79 -13.16 -10.15 1.17
C ARG A 79 -12.21 -11.23 0.67
N GLY A 80 -11.72 -12.07 1.58
CA GLY A 80 -10.83 -13.18 1.28
C GLY A 80 -9.44 -12.97 1.88
N THR A 81 -8.49 -13.81 1.50
CA THR A 81 -7.12 -13.77 2.00
C THR A 81 -6.14 -13.43 0.88
N LEU A 82 -5.13 -12.61 1.21
CA LEU A 82 -4.02 -12.32 0.33
C LEU A 82 -2.92 -13.37 0.51
N ARG A 83 -2.20 -13.68 -0.57
CA ARG A 83 -1.02 -14.54 -0.51
C ARG A 83 0.15 -13.78 0.10
N GLU A 84 1.14 -14.49 0.66
CA GLU A 84 2.29 -13.88 1.33
C GLU A 84 3.01 -12.83 0.48
N TYR A 85 3.32 -13.15 -0.78
CA TYR A 85 3.97 -12.18 -1.67
C TYR A 85 3.09 -10.96 -1.97
N GLN A 86 1.76 -11.10 -1.92
CA GLN A 86 0.83 -9.99 -2.08
C GLN A 86 0.78 -9.11 -0.83
N MET A 87 0.95 -9.73 0.35
CA MET A 87 1.11 -9.01 1.61
C MET A 87 2.38 -8.17 1.61
N VAL A 88 3.49 -8.74 1.14
CA VAL A 88 4.75 -8.00 0.98
C VAL A 88 4.59 -6.84 0.00
N GLY A 89 3.92 -7.06 -1.14
CA GLY A 89 3.63 -6.00 -2.11
C GLY A 89 2.72 -4.89 -1.53
N LEU A 90 1.70 -5.26 -0.76
CA LEU A 90 0.83 -4.31 -0.08
C LEU A 90 1.60 -3.47 0.96
N ASP A 91 2.39 -4.11 1.81
CA ASP A 91 3.18 -3.43 2.84
C ASP A 91 4.18 -2.43 2.25
N TRP A 92 4.80 -2.81 1.12
CA TRP A 92 5.64 -1.90 0.37
C TRP A 92 4.86 -0.69 -0.17
N LEU A 93 3.69 -0.91 -0.76
CA LEU A 93 2.84 0.18 -1.28
C LEU A 93 2.36 1.12 -0.16
N VAL A 94 2.02 0.59 1.02
CA VAL A 94 1.64 1.38 2.20
C VAL A 94 2.84 2.20 2.69
N THR A 95 4.02 1.59 2.78
CA THR A 95 5.26 2.30 3.15
C THR A 95 5.55 3.45 2.19
N LEU A 96 5.39 3.24 0.88
CA LEU A 96 5.55 4.31 -0.10
C LEU A 96 4.56 5.45 0.12
N TYR A 97 3.29 5.13 0.41
CA TYR A 97 2.27 6.12 0.72
C TYR A 97 2.64 6.95 1.97
N GLU A 98 3.02 6.30 3.07
CA GLU A 98 3.43 6.96 4.32
C GLU A 98 4.64 7.90 4.14
N LYS A 99 5.53 7.56 3.20
CA LYS A 99 6.73 8.36 2.89
C LYS A 99 6.51 9.39 1.79
N ASN A 100 5.29 9.54 1.28
CA ASN A 100 4.99 10.38 0.13
C ASN A 100 5.94 10.06 -1.04
N LEU A 101 6.09 8.77 -1.36
CA LEU A 101 6.87 8.26 -2.49
C LEU A 101 5.95 7.57 -3.49
N ASN A 102 6.26 7.73 -4.76
CA ASN A 102 5.58 7.01 -5.84
C ASN A 102 6.36 5.73 -6.18
N GLY A 103 5.66 4.64 -6.47
CA GLY A 103 6.25 3.36 -6.83
C GLY A 103 5.71 2.77 -8.12
N ILE A 104 6.49 1.89 -8.73
CA ILE A 104 6.08 1.10 -9.91
C ILE A 104 5.99 -0.36 -9.46
N LEU A 105 4.77 -0.90 -9.43
CA LEU A 105 4.55 -2.32 -9.17
C LEU A 105 4.72 -3.12 -10.47
N ALA A 106 5.89 -3.74 -10.63
CA ALA A 106 6.32 -4.40 -11.87
C ALA A 106 6.38 -5.94 -11.77
N ASP A 107 5.58 -6.54 -10.89
CA ASP A 107 5.49 -7.99 -10.74
C ASP A 107 5.12 -8.70 -12.06
N GLU A 108 5.44 -9.99 -12.16
CA GLU A 108 5.02 -10.84 -13.27
C GLU A 108 3.50 -10.79 -13.50
N MET A 109 3.07 -10.99 -14.75
CA MET A 109 1.66 -11.13 -15.08
C MET A 109 1.08 -12.34 -14.34
N GLY A 110 -0.13 -12.19 -13.78
CA GLY A 110 -0.78 -13.26 -13.01
C GLY A 110 -0.51 -13.26 -11.51
N LEU A 111 0.44 -12.49 -11.00
CA LEU A 111 0.68 -12.35 -9.54
C LEU A 111 -0.36 -11.46 -8.81
N GLY A 112 -1.39 -11.00 -9.50
CA GLY A 112 -2.50 -10.29 -8.84
C GLY A 112 -2.16 -8.85 -8.44
N LYS A 113 -1.43 -8.11 -9.27
CA LYS A 113 -1.22 -6.66 -9.10
C LYS A 113 -2.53 -5.90 -8.86
N THR A 114 -3.60 -6.28 -9.56
CA THR A 114 -4.94 -5.70 -9.38
C THR A 114 -5.43 -5.83 -7.93
N ILE A 115 -5.33 -7.03 -7.32
CA ILE A 115 -5.80 -7.21 -5.94
C ILE A 115 -4.88 -6.49 -4.94
N GLN A 116 -3.57 -6.40 -5.19
CA GLN A 116 -2.68 -5.59 -4.37
C GLN A 116 -3.08 -4.10 -4.42
N THR A 117 -3.39 -3.55 -5.61
CA THR A 117 -3.87 -2.17 -5.76
C THR A 117 -5.22 -1.94 -5.07
N ILE A 118 -6.17 -2.87 -5.21
CA ILE A 118 -7.47 -2.78 -4.52
C ILE A 118 -7.26 -2.82 -3.00
N SER A 119 -6.34 -3.64 -2.51
CA SER A 119 -6.02 -3.75 -1.09
C SER A 119 -5.39 -2.47 -0.56
N LEU A 120 -4.55 -1.78 -1.35
CA LEU A 120 -4.03 -0.46 -0.99
C LEU A 120 -5.18 0.56 -0.82
N LEU A 121 -6.13 0.62 -1.75
CA LEU A 121 -7.27 1.53 -1.63
C LEU A 121 -8.12 1.21 -0.40
N ALA A 122 -8.35 -0.09 -0.12
CA ALA A 122 -9.06 -0.51 1.08
C ALA A 122 -8.30 -0.14 2.35
N HIS A 123 -6.97 -0.24 2.36
CA HIS A 123 -6.13 0.19 3.47
C HIS A 123 -6.29 1.68 3.74
N LEU A 124 -6.23 2.53 2.71
CA LEU A 124 -6.45 3.97 2.83
C LEU A 124 -7.83 4.30 3.42
N ALA A 125 -8.88 3.58 3.01
CA ALA A 125 -10.22 3.78 3.57
C ALA A 125 -10.33 3.34 5.04
N CYS A 126 -9.71 2.21 5.41
CA CYS A 126 -9.83 1.64 6.76
C CYS A 126 -8.96 2.36 7.79
N CYS A 127 -7.70 2.61 7.44
CA CYS A 127 -6.66 3.06 8.37
C CYS A 127 -6.49 4.58 8.32
N GLU A 128 -6.51 5.17 7.13
CA GLU A 128 -6.32 6.62 6.95
C GLU A 128 -7.66 7.38 6.86
N SER A 129 -8.80 6.68 6.86
CA SER A 129 -10.13 7.26 6.65
C SER A 129 -10.30 7.99 5.32
N ILE A 130 -9.50 7.63 4.30
CA ILE A 130 -9.53 8.22 2.96
C ILE A 130 -10.31 7.30 2.03
N TRP A 131 -11.56 7.67 1.75
CA TRP A 131 -12.46 6.88 0.91
C TRP A 131 -12.41 7.26 -0.58
N GLY A 132 -11.83 8.41 -0.92
CA GLY A 132 -11.73 8.90 -2.29
C GLY A 132 -11.89 10.42 -2.40
N PRO A 133 -11.92 10.98 -3.63
CA PRO A 133 -12.08 10.29 -4.92
C PRO A 133 -10.80 9.58 -5.41
N HIS A 134 -10.92 8.34 -5.86
CA HIS A 134 -9.84 7.58 -6.50
C HIS A 134 -10.10 7.40 -8.00
N LEU A 135 -9.04 7.50 -8.81
CA LEU A 135 -9.10 7.31 -10.27
C LEU A 135 -8.18 6.16 -10.68
N ILE A 136 -8.74 5.20 -11.42
CA ILE A 136 -8.00 4.10 -12.02
C ILE A 136 -8.14 4.23 -13.54
N VAL A 137 -7.00 4.30 -14.23
CA VAL A 137 -6.95 4.39 -15.70
C VAL A 137 -6.49 3.06 -16.27
N VAL A 138 -7.31 2.47 -17.14
CA VAL A 138 -7.06 1.13 -17.71
C VAL A 138 -7.46 1.09 -19.19
N PRO A 139 -6.90 0.16 -19.98
CA PRO A 139 -7.40 -0.11 -21.32
C PRO A 139 -8.88 -0.48 -21.32
N THR A 140 -9.61 -0.06 -22.36
CA THR A 140 -11.06 -0.30 -22.49
C THR A 140 -11.44 -1.78 -22.34
N SER A 141 -10.61 -2.68 -22.84
CA SER A 141 -10.84 -4.14 -22.82
C SER A 141 -10.89 -4.74 -21.41
N VAL A 142 -10.32 -4.07 -20.40
CA VAL A 142 -10.22 -4.61 -19.03
C VAL A 142 -11.06 -3.83 -18.00
N ILE A 143 -11.81 -2.80 -18.42
CA ILE A 143 -12.67 -2.00 -17.51
C ILE A 143 -13.63 -2.90 -16.73
N LEU A 144 -14.33 -3.80 -17.42
CA LEU A 144 -15.30 -4.71 -16.79
C LEU A 144 -14.61 -5.70 -15.84
N ASN A 145 -13.39 -6.14 -16.16
CA ASN A 145 -12.61 -6.99 -15.27
C ASN A 145 -12.28 -6.27 -13.95
N TRP A 146 -11.85 -5.00 -14.04
CA TRP A 146 -11.61 -4.17 -12.85
C TRP A 146 -12.88 -3.96 -12.01
N GLU A 147 -14.02 -3.70 -12.66
CA GLU A 147 -15.30 -3.56 -11.96
C GLU A 147 -15.69 -4.86 -11.23
N MET A 148 -15.52 -6.01 -11.87
CA MET A 148 -15.80 -7.31 -11.25
C MET A 148 -14.88 -7.60 -10.07
N GLU A 149 -13.58 -7.37 -10.21
CA GLU A 149 -12.61 -7.58 -9.13
C GLU A 149 -12.87 -6.64 -7.94
N LEU A 150 -13.18 -5.36 -8.19
CA LEU A 150 -13.55 -4.43 -7.12
C LEU A 150 -14.82 -4.89 -6.39
N LYS A 151 -15.88 -5.30 -7.10
CA LYS A 151 -17.10 -5.83 -6.47
C LYS A 151 -16.87 -7.14 -5.71
N LYS A 152 -15.96 -7.99 -6.21
CA LYS A 152 -15.61 -9.27 -5.58
C LYS A 152 -14.83 -9.05 -4.29
N TRP A 153 -13.74 -8.29 -4.36
CA TRP A 153 -12.78 -8.15 -3.27
C TRP A 153 -13.12 -7.01 -2.31
N CYS A 154 -13.69 -5.90 -2.77
CA CYS A 154 -14.04 -4.75 -1.92
C CYS A 154 -15.40 -4.12 -2.30
N PRO A 155 -16.53 -4.82 -2.04
CA PRO A 155 -17.85 -4.36 -2.43
C PRO A 155 -18.35 -3.12 -1.68
N ALA A 156 -17.65 -2.68 -0.63
CA ALA A 156 -17.99 -1.47 0.09
C ALA A 156 -17.76 -0.19 -0.73
N PHE A 157 -16.89 -0.23 -1.75
CA PHE A 157 -16.65 0.91 -2.61
C PHE A 157 -17.80 1.16 -3.58
N LYS A 158 -18.20 2.43 -3.72
CA LYS A 158 -19.01 2.91 -4.84
C LYS A 158 -18.12 3.02 -6.07
N ILE A 159 -18.51 2.38 -7.18
CA ILE A 159 -17.70 2.32 -8.41
C ILE A 159 -18.47 3.01 -9.54
N LEU A 160 -17.80 3.92 -10.27
CA LEU A 160 -18.30 4.50 -11.51
C LEU A 160 -17.39 4.12 -12.68
N THR A 161 -17.90 3.39 -13.65
CA THR A 161 -17.16 3.05 -14.87
C THR A 161 -17.37 4.12 -15.95
N TYR A 162 -16.28 4.66 -16.53
CA TYR A 162 -16.34 5.71 -17.54
C TYR A 162 -16.01 5.18 -18.94
N PHE A 163 -17.02 4.61 -19.61
CA PHE A 163 -16.96 4.16 -21.01
C PHE A 163 -18.35 4.25 -21.65
N GLY A 164 -18.43 4.05 -22.97
CA GLY A 164 -19.66 4.18 -23.77
C GLY A 164 -19.59 5.34 -24.76
N ALA A 165 -20.72 5.68 -25.38
CA ALA A 165 -20.82 6.80 -26.32
C ALA A 165 -20.66 8.15 -25.60
N GLN A 166 -20.46 9.23 -26.36
CA GLN A 166 -20.29 10.58 -25.79
C GLN A 166 -21.49 11.01 -24.94
N LYS A 167 -22.71 10.62 -25.34
CA LYS A 167 -23.95 10.86 -24.59
C LYS A 167 -23.92 10.17 -23.23
N ASP A 168 -23.61 8.87 -23.19
CA ASP A 168 -23.53 8.10 -21.93
C ASP A 168 -22.52 8.70 -20.96
N ARG A 169 -21.35 9.10 -21.48
CA ARG A 169 -20.31 9.76 -20.68
C ARG A 169 -20.74 11.14 -20.17
N ALA A 170 -21.56 11.87 -20.93
CA ALA A 170 -22.10 13.15 -20.49
C ALA A 170 -23.09 12.99 -19.33
N GLU A 171 -23.95 11.96 -19.37
CA GLU A 171 -24.84 11.64 -18.25
C GLU A 171 -24.06 11.22 -17.01
N LYS A 172 -23.01 10.40 -17.15
CA LYS A 172 -22.15 9.98 -16.03
C LYS A 172 -21.46 11.15 -15.32
N ARG A 173 -21.14 12.24 -16.02
CA ARG A 173 -20.54 13.46 -15.42
C ARG A 173 -21.53 14.30 -14.59
N LYS A 174 -22.84 14.08 -14.76
CA LYS A 174 -23.87 14.76 -13.95
C LYS A 174 -24.12 14.05 -12.61
N VAL A 175 -23.67 12.80 -12.48
CA VAL A 175 -23.81 12.02 -11.25
C VAL A 175 -22.83 12.57 -10.22
N SER A 176 -23.35 13.09 -9.12
CA SER A 176 -22.54 13.53 -7.97
C SER A 176 -22.55 12.41 -6.91
N PHE A 177 -21.37 11.98 -6.49
CA PHE A 177 -21.22 11.10 -5.35
C PHE A 177 -21.14 11.97 -4.09
N THR A 178 -22.29 12.22 -3.48
CA THR A 178 -22.38 12.70 -2.08
C THR A 178 -22.48 11.48 -1.16
#